data_AF-A0A6C0I6Q1-F1
#
_entry.id   AF-A0A6C0I6Q1-F1
#
_cell.length_a   1.000
_cell.length_b   1.000
_cell.length_c   1.000
_cell.angle_alpha   90.00
_cell.angle_beta   90.00
_cell.angle_gamma   90.00
#
_symmetry.space_group_name_H-M   'P 1'
#
loop_
_entity.id
_entity.type
_entity.pdbx_description
1 polymer ?
#
loop_
_entity_poly.entity_id
_entity_poly.type
_entity_poly.pdbx_seq_one_letter_code
_entity_poly.pdbx_strand_id
1 'polypeptide(L)'
;MSSICDICDTEISHSQNILKHKKTEKCQKIKILLDKRDNINNEKINLLLNENKELKNEIVQLKYNITEKDIKIKLIEEEYWKKQKILKNKEDKKENINNDTAFHIDINLNNKQLNKTKYKDIPEDIIKKEIQSLKLKDNYQLEYREEDGFINITNLCKAGGKQFKHWNSIDKTKKFLDVLSREVGIPTSELIKRGTGSKYENDIKNLTWAHPQVSINIAQWISPEFDVLVSKWVYEIMLTGKVDIRDNKITQELDIMNKENKLLKNRIKLLESKVLQKQPRETFDNSKNVIYIVTTEYKEAQGHYKIGKTQDLQKRLSTYNTTDKHEVIYYTSCGDKETMDILEKLIHKKLNSKRIEPNKEWFVSEEDGEDFIKVIEECKKIVCE
;
A
#
# COMPACT_ATOMS: atom_id res chain seq x y z
N MET A 1 18.51 73.40 -32.55
CA MET A 1 18.23 71.99 -32.19
C MET A 1 17.26 72.00 -31.03
N SER A 2 16.08 71.41 -31.22
CA SER A 2 15.16 71.15 -30.12
C SER A 2 15.78 70.13 -29.16
N SER A 3 15.41 70.18 -27.89
CA SER A 3 15.91 69.28 -26.85
C SER A 3 14.78 68.85 -25.93
N ILE A 4 14.72 67.57 -25.59
CA ILE A 4 13.67 66.99 -24.75
C ILE A 4 14.11 67.04 -23.28
N CYS A 5 13.20 67.41 -22.39
CA CYS A 5 13.48 67.36 -20.96
C CYS A 5 13.46 65.91 -20.45
N ASP A 6 14.55 65.48 -19.84
CA ASP A 6 14.76 64.18 -19.16
C ASP A 6 13.87 63.89 -17.94
N ILE A 7 13.02 64.83 -17.52
CA ILE A 7 12.17 64.71 -16.32
C ILE A 7 10.69 64.60 -16.70
N CYS A 8 10.26 65.31 -17.75
CA CYS A 8 8.85 65.42 -18.12
C CYS A 8 8.60 65.26 -19.62
N ASP A 9 9.60 64.78 -20.37
CA ASP A 9 9.57 64.48 -21.81
C ASP A 9 9.03 65.61 -22.70
N THR A 10 9.07 66.85 -22.21
CA THR A 10 8.58 68.03 -22.94
C THR A 10 9.64 68.50 -23.91
N GLU A 11 9.26 68.72 -25.17
CA GLU A 11 10.17 69.22 -26.22
C GLU A 11 10.38 70.73 -26.11
N ILE A 12 11.64 71.17 -26.06
CA ILE A 12 12.03 72.57 -25.87
C ILE A 12 12.77 73.04 -27.12
N SER A 13 12.27 74.11 -27.73
CA SER A 13 12.73 74.60 -29.04
C SER A 13 14.21 75.02 -29.09
N HIS A 14 14.78 75.48 -27.97
CA HIS A 14 16.19 75.84 -27.86
C HIS A 14 16.84 75.15 -26.65
N SER A 15 17.92 74.40 -26.90
CA SER A 15 18.69 73.67 -25.90
C SER A 15 19.14 74.52 -24.71
N GLN A 16 19.48 75.80 -24.93
CA GLN A 16 19.87 76.74 -23.87
C GLN A 16 18.76 77.01 -22.83
N ASN A 17 17.48 76.82 -23.20
CA ASN A 17 16.33 77.05 -22.32
C ASN A 17 15.97 75.84 -21.45
N ILE A 18 16.62 74.68 -21.64
CA ILE A 18 16.34 73.46 -20.88
C ILE A 18 16.58 73.65 -19.38
N LEU A 19 17.63 74.38 -19.00
CA LEU A 19 17.97 74.68 -17.62
C LEU A 19 16.94 75.61 -16.94
N LYS A 20 16.32 76.51 -17.71
CA LYS A 20 15.21 77.36 -17.22
C LYS A 20 13.93 76.54 -17.10
N HIS A 21 13.64 75.67 -18.06
CA HIS A 21 12.49 74.77 -18.03
C HIS A 21 12.51 73.84 -16.81
N LYS A 22 13.66 73.25 -16.46
CA LYS A 22 13.83 72.41 -15.26
C LYS A 22 13.52 73.14 -13.94
N LYS A 23 13.53 74.47 -13.93
CA LYS A 23 13.17 75.30 -12.77
C LYS A 23 11.71 75.74 -12.75
N THR A 24 10.92 75.37 -13.76
CA THR A 24 9.49 75.67 -13.79
C THR A 24 8.74 74.81 -12.78
N GLU A 25 7.69 75.36 -12.19
CA GLU A 25 6.90 74.70 -11.15
C GLU A 25 6.30 73.37 -11.64
N LYS A 26 5.90 73.28 -12.92
CA LYS A 26 5.39 72.04 -13.54
C LYS A 26 6.47 70.95 -13.61
N CYS A 27 7.67 71.28 -14.11
CA CYS A 27 8.76 70.32 -14.24
C CYS A 27 9.26 69.85 -12.86
N GLN A 28 9.34 70.78 -11.88
CA GLN A 28 9.73 70.45 -10.52
C GLN A 28 8.71 69.56 -9.79
N LYS A 29 7.40 69.76 -10.00
CA LYS A 29 6.36 68.86 -9.44
C LYS A 29 6.49 67.44 -9.98
N ILE A 30 6.73 67.28 -11.28
CA ILE A 30 6.95 65.96 -11.89
C ILE A 30 8.22 65.30 -11.34
N LYS A 31 9.31 66.07 -11.19
CA LYS A 31 10.54 65.58 -10.57
C LYS A 31 10.31 65.02 -9.16
N ILE A 32 9.60 65.76 -8.30
CA ILE A 32 9.27 65.32 -6.94
C ILE A 32 8.44 64.03 -6.94
N LEU A 33 7.52 63.87 -7.89
CA LEU A 33 6.72 62.66 -8.02
C LEU A 33 7.55 61.45 -8.47
N LEU A 34 8.49 61.65 -9.40
CA LEU A 34 9.44 60.62 -9.83
C LEU A 34 10.38 60.23 -8.69
N ASP A 35 10.98 61.20 -7.99
CA ASP A 35 11.88 60.96 -6.85
C ASP A 35 11.16 60.17 -5.73
N LYS A 36 9.88 60.48 -5.46
CA LYS A 36 9.06 59.71 -4.49
C LYS A 36 8.80 58.28 -4.96
N ARG A 37 8.47 58.10 -6.24
CA ARG A 37 8.23 56.78 -6.83
C ARG A 37 9.49 55.92 -6.78
N ASP A 38 10.63 56.50 -7.12
CA ASP A 38 11.92 55.80 -7.11
C ASP A 38 12.32 55.43 -5.69
N ASN A 39 12.07 56.29 -4.71
CA ASN A 39 12.33 55.96 -3.31
C ASN A 39 11.48 54.77 -2.83
N ILE A 40 10.17 54.75 -3.12
CA ILE A 40 9.28 53.63 -2.79
C ILE A 40 9.72 52.34 -3.49
N ASN A 41 10.09 52.43 -4.77
CA ASN A 41 10.58 51.27 -5.52
C ASN A 41 11.89 50.73 -4.93
N ASN A 42 12.82 51.60 -4.55
CA ASN A 42 14.09 51.22 -3.94
C ASN A 42 13.89 50.55 -2.57
N GLU A 43 12.99 51.06 -1.74
CA GLU A 43 12.61 50.42 -0.48
C GLU A 43 12.06 49.01 -0.71
N LYS A 44 11.16 48.85 -1.70
CA LYS A 44 10.57 47.55 -2.04
C LYS A 44 11.60 46.57 -2.60
N ILE A 45 12.55 47.05 -3.41
CA ILE A 45 13.66 46.23 -3.92
C ILE A 45 14.56 45.78 -2.76
N ASN A 46 14.89 46.66 -1.82
CA ASN A 46 15.71 46.31 -0.66
C ASN A 46 15.04 45.26 0.24
N LEU A 47 13.72 45.34 0.43
CA LEU A 47 12.94 44.32 1.13
C LEU A 47 13.05 42.96 0.43
N LEU A 48 12.79 42.91 -0.88
CA LEU A 48 12.88 41.68 -1.67
C LEU A 48 14.31 41.08 -1.70
N LEU A 49 15.35 41.93 -1.66
CA LEU A 49 16.73 41.48 -1.58
C LEU A 49 17.04 40.82 -0.23
N ASN A 50 16.51 41.37 0.86
CA ASN A 50 16.65 40.78 2.19
C ASN A 50 15.91 39.43 2.30
N GLU A 51 14.66 39.36 1.84
CA GLU A 51 13.88 38.11 1.81
C GLU A 51 14.58 37.02 0.99
N ASN A 52 15.10 37.36 -0.20
CA ASN A 52 15.87 36.40 -1.01
C ASN A 52 17.14 35.90 -0.30
N LYS A 53 17.80 36.76 0.48
CA LYS A 53 18.98 36.37 1.25
C LYS A 53 18.62 35.39 2.37
N GLU A 54 17.50 35.60 3.04
CA GLU A 54 16.99 34.69 4.07
C GLU A 54 16.62 33.32 3.48
N LEU A 55 15.84 33.30 2.40
CA LEU A 55 15.47 32.07 1.70
C LEU A 55 16.71 31.29 1.21
N LYS A 56 17.74 31.99 0.71
CA LYS A 56 18.99 31.35 0.29
C LYS A 56 19.71 30.68 1.45
N ASN A 57 19.71 31.29 2.63
CA ASN A 57 20.30 30.69 3.84
C ASN A 57 19.51 29.46 4.29
N GLU A 58 18.18 29.52 4.22
CA GLU A 58 17.30 28.38 4.56
C GLU A 58 17.54 27.19 3.62
N ILE A 59 17.68 27.42 2.31
CA ILE A 59 18.03 26.38 1.34
C ILE A 59 19.37 25.71 1.70
N VAL A 60 20.37 26.48 2.11
CA VAL A 60 21.68 25.94 2.51
C VAL A 60 21.56 25.05 3.75
N GLN A 61 20.79 25.48 4.75
CA GLN A 61 20.53 24.69 5.96
C GLN A 61 19.80 23.38 5.65
N LEU A 62 18.76 23.43 4.81
CA LEU A 62 18.03 22.23 4.39
C LEU A 62 18.92 21.25 3.63
N LYS A 63 19.80 21.74 2.75
CA LYS A 63 20.78 20.89 2.05
C LYS A 63 21.73 20.18 3.02
N TYR A 64 22.22 20.87 4.04
CA TYR A 64 23.07 20.26 5.06
C TYR A 64 22.33 19.13 5.80
N ASN A 65 21.08 19.38 6.21
CA ASN A 65 20.27 18.38 6.91
C ASN A 65 19.99 17.13 6.05
N ILE A 66 19.79 17.30 4.74
CA ILE A 66 19.64 16.17 3.80
C ILE A 66 20.94 15.36 3.75
N THR A 67 22.09 16.01 3.59
CA THR A 67 23.38 15.30 3.55
C THR A 67 23.68 14.54 4.84
N GLU A 68 23.30 15.08 6.01
CA GLU A 68 23.45 14.39 7.29
C GLU A 68 22.58 13.12 7.36
N LYS A 69 21.34 13.20 6.87
CA LYS A 69 20.42 12.05 6.80
C LYS A 69 20.90 10.99 5.81
N ASP A 70 21.43 11.39 4.66
CA ASP A 70 21.98 10.46 3.67
C ASP A 70 23.18 9.66 4.22
N ILE A 71 24.03 10.30 5.03
CA ILE A 71 25.13 9.61 5.71
C ILE A 71 24.58 8.57 6.71
N LYS A 72 23.56 8.92 7.49
CA LYS A 72 22.91 7.99 8.43
C LYS A 72 22.29 6.78 7.70
N ILE A 73 21.66 7.00 6.55
CA ILE A 73 21.09 5.93 5.74
C ILE A 73 22.19 4.96 5.29
N LYS A 74 23.30 5.46 4.75
CA LYS A 74 24.43 4.63 4.31
C LYS A 74 25.00 3.77 5.45
N LEU A 75 25.13 4.33 6.65
CA LEU A 75 25.61 3.57 7.82
C LEU A 75 24.66 2.41 8.18
N ILE A 76 23.34 2.65 8.13
CA ILE A 76 22.33 1.62 8.41
C ILE A 76 22.34 0.53 7.32
N GLU A 77 22.47 0.93 6.05
CA GLU A 77 22.59 -0.01 4.93
C GLU A 77 23.81 -0.92 5.09
N GLU A 78 24.97 -0.38 5.48
CA GLU A 78 26.15 -1.18 5.76
C GLU A 78 25.93 -2.19 6.90
N GLU A 79 25.27 -1.79 7.98
CA GLU A 79 24.92 -2.72 9.07
C GLU A 79 23.94 -3.81 8.62
N TYR A 80 22.95 -3.45 7.80
CA TYR A 80 22.01 -4.40 7.24
C TYR A 80 22.72 -5.48 6.42
N TRP A 81 23.60 -5.09 5.50
CA TRP A 81 24.37 -6.04 4.67
C TRP A 81 25.31 -6.92 5.49
N LYS A 82 25.92 -6.38 6.55
CA LYS A 82 26.72 -7.17 7.51
C LYS A 82 25.87 -8.26 8.18
N LYS A 83 24.65 -7.93 8.63
CA LYS A 83 23.73 -8.89 9.25
C LYS A 83 23.25 -9.95 8.26
N GLN A 84 22.94 -9.57 7.03
CA GLN A 84 22.55 -10.51 5.96
C GLN A 84 23.64 -11.55 5.68
N LYS A 85 24.90 -11.11 5.62
CA LYS A 85 26.05 -12.02 5.42
C LYS A 85 26.21 -13.03 6.56
N ILE A 86 25.95 -12.61 7.80
CA ILE A 86 25.98 -13.50 8.98
C ILE A 86 24.86 -14.54 8.93
N LEU A 87 23.67 -14.16 8.45
CA LEU A 87 22.52 -15.05 8.35
C LEU A 87 22.79 -16.18 7.32
N LYS A 88 23.28 -15.81 6.14
CA LYS A 88 23.62 -16.75 5.07
C LYS A 88 24.67 -17.78 5.49
N ASN A 89 25.73 -17.32 6.16
CA ASN A 89 26.77 -18.21 6.70
C ASN A 89 26.26 -19.19 7.79
N LYS A 90 25.13 -18.90 8.46
CA LYS A 90 24.51 -19.83 9.43
C LYS A 90 23.62 -20.87 8.76
N GLU A 91 23.04 -20.55 7.61
CA GLU A 91 22.23 -21.47 6.81
C GLU A 91 23.14 -22.51 6.11
N ASP A 92 24.26 -22.07 5.53
CA ASP A 92 25.24 -22.95 4.88
C ASP A 92 25.88 -23.96 5.87
N LYS A 93 25.95 -23.61 7.16
CA LYS A 93 26.41 -24.52 8.22
C LYS A 93 25.37 -25.58 8.63
N LYS A 94 24.09 -25.37 8.34
CA LYS A 94 23.03 -26.37 8.63
C LYS A 94 22.93 -27.44 7.54
N GLU A 95 23.26 -27.13 6.29
CA GLU A 95 23.20 -28.10 5.20
C GLU A 95 24.34 -29.13 5.22
N ASN A 96 25.49 -28.81 5.81
CA ASN A 96 26.64 -29.72 5.88
C ASN A 96 26.59 -30.80 6.97
N ILE A 97 25.48 -30.94 7.72
CA ILE A 97 25.38 -31.93 8.83
C ILE A 97 24.56 -33.19 8.47
N ASN A 98 23.83 -33.25 7.35
CA ASN A 98 22.80 -34.28 7.14
C ASN A 98 23.00 -35.25 5.95
N ASN A 99 24.23 -35.45 5.47
CA ASN A 99 24.49 -36.47 4.44
C ASN A 99 25.41 -37.56 4.96
N ASP A 100 24.88 -38.46 5.81
CA ASP A 100 25.28 -39.87 5.83
C ASP A 100 24.27 -40.69 6.64
N THR A 101 23.97 -41.90 6.13
CA THR A 101 23.02 -42.93 6.59
C THR A 101 21.56 -42.82 6.13
N ALA A 102 21.26 -43.65 5.14
CA ALA A 102 19.92 -43.99 4.67
C ALA A 102 19.14 -44.83 5.69
N PHE A 103 17.81 -44.67 5.76
CA PHE A 103 16.84 -45.76 5.95
C PHE A 103 15.44 -45.28 5.53
N HIS A 104 14.85 -45.95 4.52
CA HIS A 104 13.44 -45.84 4.19
C HIS A 104 12.61 -46.68 5.16
N ILE A 105 11.58 -46.10 5.77
CA ILE A 105 10.42 -46.81 6.35
C ILE A 105 9.17 -46.00 6.00
N ASP A 106 8.25 -46.62 5.26
CA ASP A 106 6.88 -46.13 5.07
C ASP A 106 6.04 -46.46 6.31
N ILE A 107 5.58 -45.47 7.07
CA ILE A 107 4.32 -45.52 7.84
C ILE A 107 3.67 -44.12 7.85
N ASN A 108 2.41 -44.12 7.44
CA ASN A 108 1.39 -43.08 7.52
C ASN A 108 1.21 -42.53 8.96
N LEU A 109 1.24 -41.20 9.18
CA LEU A 109 0.60 -40.54 10.32
C LEU A 109 0.42 -39.02 10.11
N ASN A 110 -0.74 -38.57 10.57
CA ASN A 110 -1.32 -37.24 10.49
C ASN A 110 -0.53 -36.12 11.20
N ASN A 111 -0.86 -34.90 10.79
CA ASN A 111 -0.82 -33.63 11.54
C ASN A 111 0.56 -33.03 11.91
N LYS A 112 0.98 -32.03 11.14
CA LYS A 112 1.14 -30.65 11.65
C LYS A 112 1.56 -29.68 10.56
N GLN A 113 0.94 -28.50 10.61
CA GLN A 113 1.22 -27.29 9.82
C GLN A 113 0.54 -27.24 8.45
N LEU A 114 -0.78 -27.07 8.48
CA LEU A 114 -1.45 -26.28 7.45
C LEU A 114 -0.87 -24.86 7.50
N ASN A 115 0.16 -24.66 6.68
CA ASN A 115 0.56 -23.45 5.99
C ASN A 115 0.25 -22.14 6.73
N LYS A 116 1.19 -21.74 7.60
CA LYS A 116 1.59 -20.32 7.64
C LYS A 116 1.86 -19.91 6.20
N THR A 117 0.97 -19.12 5.61
CA THR A 117 1.20 -18.47 4.33
C THR A 117 2.47 -17.65 4.46
N LYS A 118 3.53 -18.21 3.86
CA LYS A 118 4.80 -17.58 3.59
C LYS A 118 4.56 -16.31 2.77
N TYR A 119 4.42 -15.17 3.44
CA TYR A 119 5.12 -13.99 2.97
C TYR A 119 6.61 -14.30 3.17
N LYS A 120 7.19 -14.99 2.19
CA LYS A 120 8.63 -15.04 2.02
C LYS A 120 9.01 -13.68 1.48
N ASP A 121 9.85 -12.98 2.22
CA ASP A 121 10.66 -11.89 1.71
C ASP A 121 11.24 -12.32 0.37
N ILE A 122 10.82 -11.62 -0.69
CA ILE A 122 11.38 -11.78 -2.02
C ILE A 122 12.80 -11.21 -1.92
N PRO A 123 13.86 -11.99 -2.22
CA PRO A 123 15.20 -11.44 -2.34
C PRO A 123 15.19 -10.36 -3.42
N GLU A 124 15.53 -9.12 -3.06
CA GLU A 124 15.85 -8.05 -4.02
C GLU A 124 17.19 -8.36 -4.69
N ASP A 125 17.22 -9.43 -5.48
CA ASP A 125 18.14 -9.46 -6.61
C ASP A 125 17.52 -8.52 -7.65
N ILE A 126 18.01 -7.28 -7.64
CA ILE A 126 17.76 -6.27 -8.66
C ILE A 126 18.28 -6.85 -9.99
N ILE A 127 17.46 -7.65 -10.65
CA ILE A 127 17.49 -7.72 -12.09
C ILE A 127 17.10 -6.31 -12.51
N LYS A 128 18.10 -5.48 -12.85
CA LYS A 128 17.88 -4.31 -13.70
C LYS A 128 17.36 -4.83 -15.04
N LYS A 129 16.08 -5.20 -15.08
CA LYS A 129 15.32 -5.22 -16.31
C LYS A 129 15.20 -3.75 -16.64
N GLU A 130 16.02 -3.31 -17.59
CA GLU A 130 15.87 -2.01 -18.22
C GLU A 130 14.39 -1.77 -18.42
N ILE A 131 13.89 -0.65 -17.89
CA ILE A 131 12.56 -0.13 -18.20
C ILE A 131 12.45 -0.29 -19.71
N GLN A 132 11.49 -1.09 -20.16
CA GLN A 132 11.27 -1.32 -21.57
C GLN A 132 10.90 0.05 -22.13
N SER A 133 11.92 0.77 -22.59
CA SER A 133 11.78 2.13 -23.07
C SER A 133 10.77 2.05 -24.20
N LEU A 134 9.84 2.99 -24.21
CA LEU A 134 8.96 3.21 -25.34
C LEU A 134 9.90 3.21 -26.55
N LYS A 135 9.83 2.17 -27.40
CA LYS A 135 10.73 2.01 -28.55
C LYS A 135 10.30 3.04 -29.59
N LEU A 136 10.58 4.29 -29.29
CA LEU A 136 10.48 5.40 -30.21
C LEU A 136 11.56 5.19 -31.25
N LYS A 137 11.23 5.36 -32.53
CA LYS A 137 12.24 5.35 -33.59
C LYS A 137 13.18 6.51 -33.33
N ASP A 138 14.49 6.27 -33.28
CA ASP A 138 15.54 7.25 -32.94
C ASP A 138 15.53 7.71 -31.47
N ASN A 139 16.66 8.20 -30.95
CA ASN A 139 16.87 8.66 -29.56
C ASN A 139 16.02 9.90 -29.19
N TYR A 140 14.69 9.81 -29.29
CA TYR A 140 13.79 10.92 -28.96
C TYR A 140 13.69 11.12 -27.45
N GLN A 141 13.91 12.36 -27.02
CA GLN A 141 13.68 12.80 -25.65
C GLN A 141 12.27 13.40 -25.54
N LEU A 142 11.51 12.94 -24.54
CA LEU A 142 10.19 13.50 -24.24
C LEU A 142 10.36 14.88 -23.58
N GLU A 143 9.90 15.91 -24.26
CA GLU A 143 9.90 17.28 -23.74
C GLU A 143 8.57 17.59 -23.05
N TYR A 144 8.65 18.17 -21.85
CA TYR A 144 7.51 18.70 -21.12
C TYR A 144 7.82 20.12 -20.63
N ARG A 145 6.77 20.89 -20.38
CA ARG A 145 6.85 22.25 -19.86
C ARG A 145 6.75 22.23 -18.35
N GLU A 146 7.69 22.84 -17.65
CA GLU A 146 7.70 22.84 -16.18
C GLU A 146 6.53 23.65 -15.58
N GLU A 147 6.05 24.69 -16.28
CA GLU A 147 5.00 25.56 -15.72
C GLU A 147 3.61 24.91 -15.65
N ASP A 148 3.21 24.16 -16.68
CA ASP A 148 1.87 23.55 -16.77
C ASP A 148 1.87 22.03 -17.00
N GLY A 149 3.06 21.41 -17.08
CA GLY A 149 3.22 19.98 -17.33
C GLY A 149 2.83 19.54 -18.74
N PHE A 150 2.53 20.46 -19.66
CA PHE A 150 2.13 20.09 -21.02
C PHE A 150 3.30 19.43 -21.75
N ILE A 151 2.97 18.45 -22.60
CA ILE A 151 3.95 17.64 -23.31
C ILE A 151 3.99 18.05 -24.77
N ASN A 152 5.19 18.07 -25.36
CA ASN A 152 5.39 18.34 -26.77
C ASN A 152 4.91 17.16 -27.62
N ILE A 153 3.70 17.27 -28.16
CA ILE A 153 3.10 16.21 -28.97
C ILE A 153 3.59 16.19 -30.41
N THR A 154 4.20 17.27 -30.90
CA THR A 154 4.82 17.30 -32.23
C THR A 154 6.00 16.33 -32.28
N ASN A 155 6.86 16.36 -31.26
CA ASN A 155 7.98 15.43 -31.14
C ASN A 155 7.49 13.99 -30.89
N LEU A 156 6.47 13.83 -30.03
CA LEU A 156 5.85 12.53 -29.77
C LEU A 156 5.30 11.87 -31.05
N CYS A 157 4.57 12.63 -31.87
CA CYS A 157 4.01 12.14 -33.14
C CYS A 157 5.11 11.78 -34.16
N LYS A 158 6.17 12.58 -34.25
CA LYS A 158 7.35 12.30 -35.10
C LYS A 158 8.01 10.99 -34.69
N ALA A 159 8.21 10.79 -33.39
CA ALA A 159 8.81 9.58 -32.84
C ALA A 159 7.96 8.31 -33.13
N GLY A 160 6.63 8.47 -33.18
CA GLY A 160 5.70 7.42 -33.61
C GLY A 160 5.49 7.31 -35.12
N GLY A 161 6.15 8.14 -35.94
CA GLY A 161 6.00 8.14 -37.40
C GLY A 161 4.59 8.49 -37.90
N LYS A 162 3.78 9.21 -37.12
CA LYS A 162 2.40 9.57 -37.47
C LYS A 162 2.19 11.08 -37.42
N GLN A 163 1.20 11.57 -38.15
CA GLN A 163 0.84 13.00 -38.15
C GLN A 163 -0.27 13.29 -37.12
N PHE A 164 -0.07 14.31 -36.29
CA PHE A 164 -1.05 14.75 -35.31
C PHE A 164 -2.44 15.06 -35.92
N LYS A 165 -2.47 15.62 -37.14
CA LYS A 165 -3.71 15.91 -37.87
C LYS A 165 -4.61 14.67 -38.01
N HIS A 166 -4.02 13.49 -38.23
CA HIS A 166 -4.78 12.24 -38.34
C HIS A 166 -5.42 11.89 -37.01
N TRP A 167 -4.67 11.90 -35.91
CA TRP A 167 -5.22 11.67 -34.57
C TRP A 167 -6.36 12.65 -34.24
N ASN A 168 -6.17 13.94 -34.53
CA ASN A 168 -7.14 14.99 -34.24
C ASN A 168 -8.42 14.90 -35.12
N SER A 169 -8.33 14.23 -36.27
CA SER A 169 -9.48 14.05 -37.18
C SER A 169 -10.43 12.93 -36.76
N ILE A 170 -9.96 11.98 -35.94
CA ILE A 170 -10.74 10.80 -35.53
C ILE A 170 -11.90 11.20 -34.63
N ASP A 171 -13.10 10.68 -34.90
CA ASP A 171 -14.30 11.04 -34.13
C ASP A 171 -14.25 10.56 -32.67
N LYS A 172 -13.63 9.41 -32.41
CA LYS A 172 -13.33 8.94 -31.04
C LYS A 172 -12.49 9.97 -30.29
N THR A 173 -11.50 10.59 -30.94
CA THR A 173 -10.63 11.60 -30.34
C THR A 173 -11.40 12.86 -29.96
N LYS A 174 -12.29 13.35 -30.84
CA LYS A 174 -13.12 14.52 -30.54
C LYS A 174 -13.99 14.28 -29.30
N LYS A 175 -14.67 13.13 -29.25
CA LYS A 175 -15.46 12.72 -28.08
C LYS A 175 -14.61 12.59 -26.81
N PHE A 176 -13.41 12.03 -26.93
CA PHE A 176 -12.46 11.93 -25.82
C PHE A 176 -12.08 13.31 -25.28
N LEU A 177 -11.76 14.28 -26.15
CA LEU A 177 -11.42 15.64 -25.74
C LEU A 177 -12.61 16.35 -25.06
N ASP A 178 -13.83 16.16 -25.56
CA ASP A 178 -15.03 16.75 -24.96
C ASP A 178 -15.33 16.18 -23.57
N VAL A 179 -15.15 14.86 -23.38
CA VAL A 179 -15.30 14.22 -22.06
C VAL A 179 -14.19 14.70 -21.13
N LEU A 180 -12.94 14.68 -21.60
CA LEU A 180 -11.79 15.10 -20.82
C LEU A 180 -11.93 16.55 -20.34
N SER A 181 -12.34 17.45 -21.24
CA SER A 181 -12.57 18.88 -20.94
C SER A 181 -13.53 19.08 -19.77
N ARG A 182 -14.61 18.30 -19.72
CA ARG A 182 -15.60 18.34 -18.63
C ARG A 182 -15.04 17.81 -17.31
N GLU A 183 -14.26 16.73 -17.35
CA GLU A 183 -13.69 16.10 -16.15
C GLU A 183 -12.61 16.98 -15.50
N VAL A 184 -11.72 17.58 -16.29
CA VAL A 184 -10.62 18.40 -15.76
C VAL A 184 -10.98 19.87 -15.59
N GLY A 185 -12.15 20.30 -16.08
CA GLY A 185 -12.60 21.70 -16.01
C GLY A 185 -11.82 22.67 -16.91
N ILE A 186 -11.09 22.16 -17.91
CA ILE A 186 -10.31 22.96 -18.87
C ILE A 186 -11.05 22.95 -20.22
N PRO A 187 -11.31 24.09 -20.86
CA PRO A 187 -11.93 24.13 -22.18
C PRO A 187 -11.17 23.31 -23.23
N THR A 188 -11.88 22.64 -24.15
CA THR A 188 -11.27 21.82 -25.20
C THR A 188 -10.19 22.57 -26.00
N SER A 189 -10.35 23.88 -26.21
CA SER A 189 -9.38 24.73 -26.89
C SER A 189 -8.06 24.91 -26.13
N GLU A 190 -8.06 24.73 -24.81
CA GLU A 190 -6.90 24.90 -23.94
C GLU A 190 -6.17 23.59 -23.64
N LEU A 191 -6.82 22.44 -23.86
CA LEU A 191 -6.21 21.12 -23.74
C LEU A 191 -5.05 20.92 -24.73
N ILE A 192 -5.06 21.63 -25.86
CA ILE A 192 -4.04 21.58 -26.91
C ILE A 192 -3.65 23.01 -27.31
N LYS A 193 -2.46 23.44 -26.91
CA LYS A 193 -1.90 24.77 -27.19
C LYS A 193 -0.94 24.67 -28.38
N ARG A 194 -1.29 25.31 -29.49
CA ARG A 194 -0.35 25.51 -30.60
C ARG A 194 0.53 26.71 -30.29
N GLY A 195 1.86 26.57 -30.43
CA GLY A 195 2.76 27.73 -30.39
C GLY A 195 2.36 28.72 -31.48
N THR A 196 2.02 29.95 -31.10
CA THR A 196 1.76 31.05 -32.03
C THR A 196 2.96 31.99 -32.01
N GLY A 197 3.73 32.01 -33.09
CA GLY A 197 4.86 32.93 -33.26
C GLY A 197 4.69 33.84 -34.48
N SER A 198 4.88 35.14 -34.27
CA SER A 198 5.14 36.12 -35.32
C SER A 198 6.47 35.83 -36.04
N LYS A 199 6.64 36.39 -37.25
CA LYS A 199 7.64 36.10 -38.31
C LYS A 199 9.15 36.08 -37.95
N TYR A 200 9.55 36.26 -36.70
CA TYR A 200 10.97 36.33 -36.32
C TYR A 200 11.30 35.28 -35.23
N GLU A 201 12.35 34.51 -35.50
CA GLU A 201 12.92 33.35 -34.76
C GLU A 201 12.35 31.98 -35.13
N ASN A 202 13.15 31.26 -35.91
CA ASN A 202 12.86 29.95 -36.48
C ASN A 202 13.17 28.82 -35.48
N ASP A 203 12.39 27.74 -35.62
CA ASP A 203 12.53 26.38 -35.06
C ASP A 203 11.82 26.01 -33.75
N ILE A 204 11.71 26.88 -32.73
CA ILE A 204 10.98 26.52 -31.48
C ILE A 204 9.47 26.83 -31.56
N LYS A 205 9.05 27.73 -32.47
CA LYS A 205 7.71 28.36 -32.45
C LYS A 205 6.57 27.58 -33.12
N ASN A 206 6.81 26.40 -33.73
CA ASN A 206 5.78 25.57 -34.39
C ASN A 206 5.34 24.33 -33.60
N LEU A 207 5.78 24.19 -32.35
CA LEU A 207 5.48 23.03 -31.53
C LEU A 207 4.04 23.06 -31.02
N THR A 208 3.42 21.88 -30.98
CA THR A 208 2.10 21.70 -30.37
C THR A 208 2.28 21.05 -29.01
N TRP A 209 1.68 21.66 -27.99
CA TRP A 209 1.72 21.24 -26.61
C TRP A 209 0.35 20.73 -26.20
N ALA A 210 0.29 19.62 -25.49
CA ALA A 210 -0.99 19.07 -25.03
C ALA A 210 -0.94 18.65 -23.56
N HIS A 211 -2.11 18.71 -22.93
CA HIS A 211 -2.34 18.24 -21.57
C HIS A 211 -1.83 16.78 -21.40
N PRO A 212 -1.26 16.38 -20.24
CA PRO A 212 -0.68 15.06 -20.04
C PRO A 212 -1.59 13.89 -20.43
N GLN A 213 -2.88 13.95 -20.07
CA GLN A 213 -3.83 12.88 -20.42
C GLN A 213 -4.14 12.81 -21.93
N VAL A 214 -4.08 13.94 -22.63
CA VAL A 214 -4.16 13.97 -24.09
C VAL A 214 -2.92 13.31 -24.69
N SER A 215 -1.74 13.63 -24.15
CA SER A 215 -0.46 13.09 -24.61
C SER A 215 -0.35 11.58 -24.38
N ILE A 216 -0.87 11.05 -23.26
CA ILE A 216 -0.97 9.61 -23.01
C ILE A 216 -1.90 8.93 -24.02
N ASN A 217 -3.02 9.57 -24.39
CA ASN A 217 -3.91 9.03 -25.42
C ASN A 217 -3.25 9.01 -26.80
N ILE A 218 -2.52 10.07 -27.16
CA ILE A 218 -1.72 10.12 -28.40
C ILE A 218 -0.66 9.04 -28.40
N ALA A 219 0.05 8.85 -27.28
CA ALA A 219 1.08 7.83 -27.12
C ALA A 219 0.54 6.41 -27.39
N GLN A 220 -0.64 6.08 -26.86
CA GLN A 220 -1.33 4.82 -27.12
C GLN A 220 -1.70 4.68 -28.62
N TRP A 221 -2.19 5.75 -29.24
CA TRP A 221 -2.54 5.72 -30.66
C TRP A 221 -1.33 5.56 -31.60
N ILE A 222 -0.18 6.13 -31.25
CA ILE A 222 1.03 6.04 -32.09
C ILE A 222 1.75 4.69 -31.97
N SER A 223 1.69 4.03 -30.81
CA SER A 223 2.37 2.75 -30.56
C SER A 223 1.39 1.71 -29.99
N PRO A 224 1.00 0.70 -30.79
CA PRO A 224 0.20 -0.43 -30.32
C PRO A 224 0.86 -1.19 -29.14
N GLU A 225 2.19 -1.26 -29.11
CA GLU A 225 2.93 -1.89 -28.02
C GLU A 225 2.71 -1.13 -26.70
N PHE A 226 2.72 0.20 -26.75
CA PHE A 226 2.42 1.03 -25.59
C PHE A 226 0.93 0.95 -25.20
N ASP A 227 0.02 0.86 -26.17
CA ASP A 227 -1.41 0.66 -25.91
C ASP A 227 -1.69 -0.63 -25.13
N VAL A 228 -1.03 -1.72 -25.52
CA VAL A 228 -1.09 -3.01 -24.79
C VAL A 228 -0.47 -2.88 -23.39
N LEU A 229 0.63 -2.13 -23.24
CA LEU A 229 1.26 -1.91 -21.95
C LEU A 229 0.36 -1.13 -20.99
N VAL A 230 -0.30 -0.07 -21.46
CA VAL A 230 -1.29 0.68 -20.66
C VAL A 230 -2.46 -0.21 -20.26
N SER A 231 -2.98 -1.02 -21.17
CA SER A 231 -4.05 -1.98 -20.88
C SER A 231 -3.64 -3.00 -19.80
N LYS A 232 -2.37 -3.44 -19.84
CA LYS A 232 -1.80 -4.36 -18.86
C LYS A 232 -1.67 -3.73 -17.47
N TRP A 233 -1.25 -2.47 -17.39
CA TRP A 233 -1.21 -1.72 -16.13
C TRP A 233 -2.60 -1.58 -15.50
N VAL A 234 -3.63 -1.31 -16.31
CA VAL A 234 -5.01 -1.27 -15.81
C VAL A 234 -5.43 -2.63 -15.27
N TYR A 235 -5.12 -3.73 -15.97
CA TYR A 235 -5.42 -5.08 -15.49
C TYR A 235 -4.71 -5.42 -14.17
N GLU A 236 -3.45 -5.02 -14.03
CA GLU A 236 -2.70 -5.19 -12.79
C GLU A 236 -3.32 -4.42 -11.60
N ILE A 237 -3.76 -3.17 -11.84
CA ILE A 237 -4.46 -2.36 -10.83
C ILE A 237 -5.76 -3.04 -10.42
N MET A 238 -6.52 -3.60 -11.36
CA MET A 238 -7.77 -4.32 -11.05
C MET A 238 -7.54 -5.54 -10.15
N LEU A 239 -6.38 -6.20 -10.26
CA LEU A 239 -6.07 -7.41 -9.50
C LEU A 239 -5.37 -7.12 -8.16
N THR A 240 -4.55 -6.07 -8.10
CA THR A 240 -3.65 -5.82 -6.96
C THR A 240 -3.89 -4.49 -6.26
N GLY A 241 -4.66 -3.57 -6.87
CA GLY A 241 -4.90 -2.21 -6.38
C GLY A 241 -3.76 -1.22 -6.69
N LYS A 242 -2.66 -1.67 -7.30
CA LYS A 242 -1.50 -0.81 -7.65
C LYS A 242 -0.85 -1.28 -8.95
N VAL A 243 0.09 -0.48 -9.46
CA VAL A 243 0.98 -0.87 -10.55
C VAL A 243 2.40 -0.46 -10.20
N ASP A 244 3.37 -1.34 -10.42
CA ASP A 244 4.79 -1.00 -10.28
C ASP A 244 5.42 -0.88 -11.68
N ILE A 245 5.83 0.34 -12.03
CA ILE A 245 6.43 0.64 -13.34
C ILE A 245 7.79 -0.06 -13.51
N ARG A 246 8.46 -0.41 -12.40
CA ARG A 246 9.77 -1.09 -12.40
C ARG A 246 9.63 -2.61 -12.47
N ASP A 247 8.53 -3.16 -11.97
CA ASP A 247 8.24 -4.59 -11.94
C ASP A 247 6.92 -4.90 -12.65
N ASN A 248 6.93 -4.80 -13.98
CA ASN A 248 5.76 -5.09 -14.80
C ASN A 248 5.49 -6.60 -14.85
N LYS A 249 4.53 -7.08 -14.05
CA LYS A 249 4.06 -8.48 -14.06
C LYS A 249 3.63 -8.93 -15.43
N ILE A 250 3.92 -10.14 -15.87
CA ILE A 250 3.57 -10.63 -17.22
C ILE A 250 2.05 -10.95 -17.28
N THR A 251 1.43 -10.85 -18.46
CA THR A 251 -0.01 -11.15 -18.63
C THR A 251 -0.39 -12.54 -18.12
N GLN A 252 0.46 -13.54 -18.36
CA GLN A 252 0.26 -14.91 -17.85
C GLN A 252 0.19 -14.96 -16.31
N GLU A 253 1.01 -14.17 -15.62
CA GLU A 253 1.02 -14.09 -14.16
C GLU A 253 -0.26 -13.42 -13.65
N LEU A 254 -0.71 -12.36 -14.31
CA LEU A 254 -1.98 -11.70 -13.99
C LEU A 254 -3.17 -12.65 -14.17
N ASP A 255 -3.17 -13.47 -15.22
CA ASP A 255 -4.23 -14.47 -15.45
C ASP A 255 -4.26 -15.59 -14.41
N ILE A 256 -3.09 -16.05 -13.97
CA ILE A 256 -2.97 -17.01 -12.86
C ILE A 256 -3.55 -16.39 -11.59
N MET A 257 -3.16 -15.16 -11.27
CA MET A 257 -3.64 -14.43 -10.10
C MET A 257 -5.16 -14.22 -10.13
N ASN A 258 -5.74 -13.89 -11.28
CA ASN A 258 -7.17 -13.75 -11.45
C ASN A 258 -7.92 -15.07 -11.17
N LYS A 259 -7.39 -16.20 -11.67
CA LYS A 259 -7.95 -17.54 -11.39
C LYS A 259 -7.87 -17.88 -9.91
N GLU A 260 -6.75 -17.60 -9.25
CA GLU A 260 -6.58 -17.81 -7.81
C GLU A 260 -7.55 -16.97 -6.99
N ASN A 261 -7.67 -15.67 -7.28
CA ASN A 261 -8.64 -14.78 -6.63
C ASN A 261 -10.07 -15.29 -6.76
N LYS A 262 -10.45 -15.81 -7.94
CA LYS A 262 -11.76 -16.42 -8.16
C LYS A 262 -11.96 -17.68 -7.31
N LEU A 263 -10.94 -18.55 -7.24
CA LEU A 263 -10.99 -19.76 -6.43
C LEU A 263 -11.11 -19.45 -4.93
N LEU A 264 -10.32 -18.49 -4.44
CA LEU A 264 -10.37 -18.01 -3.07
C LEU A 264 -11.76 -17.46 -2.72
N LYS A 265 -12.35 -16.64 -3.60
CA LYS A 265 -13.70 -16.10 -3.41
C LYS A 265 -14.76 -17.21 -3.30
N ASN A 266 -14.67 -18.25 -4.14
CA ASN A 266 -15.55 -19.41 -4.05
C ASN A 266 -15.36 -20.19 -2.75
N ARG A 267 -14.11 -20.34 -2.30
CA ARG A 267 -13.79 -21.02 -1.04
C ARG A 267 -14.35 -20.25 0.16
N ILE A 268 -14.20 -18.92 0.19
CA ILE A 268 -14.77 -18.05 1.22
C ILE A 268 -16.29 -18.25 1.28
N LYS A 269 -16.98 -18.14 0.14
CA LYS A 269 -18.43 -18.35 0.07
C LYS A 269 -18.87 -19.72 0.59
N LEU A 270 -18.11 -20.78 0.27
CA LEU A 270 -18.37 -22.12 0.78
C LEU A 270 -18.20 -22.18 2.31
N LEU A 271 -17.13 -21.58 2.83
CA LEU A 271 -16.89 -21.55 4.27
C LEU A 271 -17.97 -20.76 5.01
N GLU A 272 -18.37 -19.59 4.49
CA GLU A 272 -19.50 -18.81 5.01
C GLU A 272 -20.77 -19.66 5.07
N SER A 273 -21.07 -20.41 4.00
CA SER A 273 -22.25 -21.29 3.99
C SER A 273 -22.17 -22.40 5.05
N LYS A 274 -20.98 -22.95 5.32
CA LYS A 274 -20.79 -23.97 6.36
C LYS A 274 -20.95 -23.39 7.76
N VAL A 275 -20.42 -22.19 8.00
CA VAL A 275 -20.55 -21.48 9.29
C VAL A 275 -22.00 -21.07 9.56
N LEU A 276 -22.75 -20.71 8.52
CA LEU A 276 -24.15 -20.27 8.63
C LEU A 276 -25.18 -21.41 8.74
N GLN A 277 -24.80 -22.66 8.51
CA GLN A 277 -25.70 -23.80 8.72
C GLN A 277 -25.96 -23.96 10.23
N LYS A 278 -27.20 -23.67 10.67
CA LYS A 278 -27.68 -23.91 12.05
C LYS A 278 -27.50 -25.39 12.37
N GLN A 279 -26.51 -25.69 13.20
CA GLN A 279 -26.25 -27.05 13.69
C GLN A 279 -27.40 -27.52 14.60
N PRO A 280 -27.82 -28.79 14.51
CA PRO A 280 -28.84 -29.36 15.40
C PRO A 280 -28.34 -29.33 16.85
N ARG A 281 -29.23 -28.97 17.80
CA ARG A 281 -28.89 -28.96 19.23
C ARG A 281 -28.97 -30.38 19.79
N GLU A 282 -27.89 -30.86 20.38
CA GLU A 282 -27.93 -32.06 21.22
C GLU A 282 -28.80 -31.81 22.45
N THR A 283 -29.67 -32.78 22.75
CA THR A 283 -30.52 -32.79 23.94
C THR A 283 -29.90 -33.73 24.97
N PHE A 284 -29.67 -33.23 26.19
CA PHE A 284 -29.12 -34.00 27.30
C PHE A 284 -30.23 -34.29 28.32
N ASP A 285 -30.11 -35.40 29.04
CA ASP A 285 -31.01 -35.71 30.14
C ASP A 285 -30.97 -34.61 31.21
N ASN A 286 -32.13 -34.30 31.80
CA ASN A 286 -32.36 -33.18 32.71
C ASN A 286 -31.75 -33.38 34.12
N SER A 287 -30.65 -34.15 34.17
CA SER A 287 -29.88 -34.46 35.36
C SER A 287 -29.28 -33.19 35.96
N LYS A 288 -29.50 -32.99 37.26
CA LYS A 288 -28.96 -31.86 38.01
C LYS A 288 -27.64 -32.24 38.65
N ASN A 289 -26.76 -31.26 38.84
CA ASN A 289 -25.44 -31.41 39.47
C ASN A 289 -24.54 -32.43 38.75
N VAL A 290 -24.01 -32.03 37.60
CA VAL A 290 -23.28 -32.90 36.68
C VAL A 290 -21.81 -32.50 36.62
N ILE A 291 -20.93 -33.49 36.69
CA ILE A 291 -19.53 -33.36 36.27
C ILE A 291 -19.43 -33.85 34.83
N TYR A 292 -18.78 -33.07 33.97
CA TYR A 292 -18.66 -33.37 32.54
C TYR A 292 -17.22 -33.23 32.05
N ILE A 293 -16.93 -33.95 30.98
CA ILE A 293 -15.72 -33.83 30.17
C ILE A 293 -16.15 -33.32 28.80
N VAL A 294 -15.57 -32.19 28.37
CA VAL A 294 -15.80 -31.64 27.03
C VAL A 294 -14.49 -31.38 26.32
N THR A 295 -14.54 -31.50 25.00
CA THR A 295 -13.44 -31.12 24.12
C THR A 295 -13.95 -30.37 22.90
N THR A 296 -13.05 -29.90 22.06
CA THR A 296 -13.35 -29.41 20.70
C THR A 296 -12.50 -30.21 19.73
N GLU A 297 -12.92 -30.35 18.47
CA GLU A 297 -12.18 -31.11 17.44
C GLU A 297 -10.66 -30.78 17.41
N TYR A 298 -10.31 -29.50 17.54
CA TYR A 298 -8.91 -29.07 17.57
C TYR A 298 -8.17 -29.45 18.87
N LYS A 299 -8.87 -29.47 20.00
CA LYS A 299 -8.31 -29.78 21.33
C LYS A 299 -8.17 -31.28 21.53
N GLU A 300 -9.12 -32.07 21.06
CA GLU A 300 -9.07 -33.52 21.04
C GLU A 300 -7.85 -34.03 20.25
N ALA A 301 -7.57 -33.45 19.08
CA ALA A 301 -6.36 -33.75 18.30
C ALA A 301 -5.03 -33.43 19.03
N GLN A 302 -5.09 -32.70 20.15
CA GLN A 302 -3.95 -32.41 21.01
C GLN A 302 -3.98 -33.21 22.33
N GLY A 303 -4.96 -34.10 22.51
CA GLY A 303 -5.21 -34.81 23.76
C GLY A 303 -5.70 -33.88 24.89
N HIS A 304 -6.25 -32.71 24.56
CA HIS A 304 -6.66 -31.71 25.54
C HIS A 304 -8.14 -31.82 25.86
N TYR A 305 -8.48 -32.02 27.13
CA TYR A 305 -9.85 -32.17 27.59
C TYR A 305 -10.14 -31.22 28.76
N LYS A 306 -11.36 -30.69 28.79
CA LYS A 306 -11.82 -29.82 29.86
C LYS A 306 -12.76 -30.59 30.78
N ILE A 307 -12.43 -30.58 32.07
CA ILE A 307 -13.27 -31.17 33.12
C ILE A 307 -13.96 -30.03 33.85
N GLY A 308 -15.28 -30.09 34.00
CA GLY A 308 -16.01 -29.04 34.69
C GLY A 308 -17.27 -29.56 35.37
N LYS A 309 -17.88 -28.67 36.15
CA LYS A 309 -19.15 -28.92 36.84
C LYS A 309 -20.24 -27.96 36.39
N THR A 310 -21.50 -28.40 36.46
CA THR A 310 -22.66 -27.54 36.18
C THR A 310 -23.93 -28.14 36.79
N GLN A 311 -24.91 -27.30 37.11
CA GLN A 311 -26.24 -27.77 37.50
C GLN A 311 -27.08 -28.21 36.30
N ASP A 312 -26.79 -27.69 35.12
CA ASP A 312 -27.54 -27.91 33.88
C ASP A 312 -26.52 -27.97 32.74
N LEU A 313 -26.35 -29.18 32.18
CA LEU A 313 -25.36 -29.44 31.14
C LEU A 313 -25.72 -28.75 29.82
N GLN A 314 -27.01 -28.77 29.47
CA GLN A 314 -27.50 -28.17 28.24
C GLN A 314 -27.32 -26.64 28.23
N LYS A 315 -27.63 -25.96 29.34
CA LYS A 315 -27.35 -24.52 29.48
C LYS A 315 -25.86 -24.23 29.44
N ARG A 316 -25.02 -25.06 30.07
CA ARG A 316 -23.57 -24.84 30.09
C ARG A 316 -22.95 -24.96 28.69
N LEU A 317 -23.33 -25.98 27.93
CA LEU A 317 -22.88 -26.17 26.53
C LEU A 317 -23.35 -25.05 25.60
N SER A 318 -24.55 -24.50 25.83
CA SER A 318 -25.03 -23.35 25.06
C SER A 318 -24.14 -22.10 25.22
N THR A 319 -23.44 -21.98 26.36
CA THR A 319 -22.48 -20.90 26.62
C THR A 319 -21.12 -21.17 25.97
N TYR A 320 -20.69 -22.42 25.86
CA TYR A 320 -19.43 -22.77 25.21
C TYR A 320 -19.51 -22.75 23.68
N ASN A 321 -20.67 -23.14 23.13
CA ASN A 321 -20.91 -23.23 21.68
C ASN A 321 -21.13 -21.87 20.99
N THR A 322 -20.88 -20.75 21.68
CA THR A 322 -20.88 -19.41 21.07
C THR A 322 -19.61 -19.12 20.26
N THR A 323 -18.49 -19.76 20.60
CA THR A 323 -17.19 -19.52 19.94
C THR A 323 -16.66 -20.77 19.22
N ASP A 324 -16.70 -21.93 19.86
CA ASP A 324 -16.23 -23.21 19.29
C ASP A 324 -17.21 -24.34 19.65
N LYS A 325 -17.39 -25.33 18.78
CA LYS A 325 -18.24 -26.49 19.06
C LYS A 325 -17.56 -27.38 20.10
N HIS A 326 -18.14 -27.43 21.30
CA HIS A 326 -17.71 -28.32 22.37
C HIS A 326 -18.54 -29.60 22.35
N GLU A 327 -17.86 -30.75 22.28
CA GLU A 327 -18.45 -32.08 22.30
C GLU A 327 -18.31 -32.67 23.70
N VAL A 328 -19.37 -33.32 24.20
CA VAL A 328 -19.38 -33.98 25.50
C VAL A 328 -18.93 -35.42 25.34
N ILE A 329 -17.84 -35.78 26.01
CA ILE A 329 -17.28 -37.13 25.96
C ILE A 329 -17.88 -37.99 27.06
N TYR A 330 -18.02 -37.40 28.24
CA TYR A 330 -18.53 -38.08 29.42
C TYR A 330 -19.25 -37.10 30.32
N TYR A 331 -20.30 -37.56 30.98
CA TYR A 331 -20.92 -36.81 32.05
C TYR A 331 -21.51 -37.76 33.11
N THR A 332 -21.54 -37.33 34.35
CA THR A 332 -22.08 -38.11 35.46
C THR A 332 -22.82 -37.20 36.44
N SER A 333 -23.99 -37.63 36.91
CA SER A 333 -24.78 -36.89 37.89
C SER A 333 -24.33 -37.18 39.32
N CYS A 334 -24.39 -36.15 40.16
CA CYS A 334 -24.16 -36.18 41.60
C CYS A 334 -25.50 -35.91 42.31
N GLY A 335 -25.69 -36.49 43.50
CA GLY A 335 -26.96 -36.32 44.24
C GLY A 335 -27.22 -34.85 44.61
N ASP A 336 -26.22 -34.19 45.19
CA ASP A 336 -26.32 -32.86 45.75
C ASP A 336 -25.16 -31.96 45.28
N LYS A 337 -25.27 -30.66 45.58
CA LYS A 337 -24.29 -29.66 45.15
C LYS A 337 -22.98 -29.79 45.94
N GLU A 338 -23.04 -30.16 47.22
CA GLU A 338 -21.85 -30.25 48.07
C GLU A 338 -20.99 -31.44 47.65
N THR A 339 -21.59 -32.60 47.38
CA THR A 339 -20.86 -33.76 46.82
C THR A 339 -20.24 -33.45 45.48
N MET A 340 -20.93 -32.74 44.57
CA MET A 340 -20.35 -32.29 43.29
C MET A 340 -19.12 -31.38 43.49
N ASP A 341 -19.19 -30.43 44.42
CA ASP A 341 -18.08 -29.51 44.71
C ASP A 341 -16.87 -30.22 45.35
N ILE A 342 -17.11 -31.21 46.21
CA ILE A 342 -16.07 -32.05 46.80
C ILE A 342 -15.43 -32.94 45.73
N LEU A 343 -16.26 -33.56 44.90
CA LEU A 343 -15.83 -34.47 43.84
C LEU A 343 -14.95 -33.77 42.81
N GLU A 344 -15.34 -32.58 42.35
CA GLU A 344 -14.51 -31.76 41.46
C GLU A 344 -13.13 -31.45 42.07
N LYS A 345 -13.09 -31.02 43.34
CA LYS A 345 -11.83 -30.72 44.03
C LYS A 345 -10.92 -31.95 44.11
N LEU A 346 -11.50 -33.12 44.39
CA LEU A 346 -10.77 -34.39 44.43
C LEU A 346 -10.22 -34.76 43.06
N ILE A 347 -11.03 -34.66 41.99
CA ILE A 347 -10.62 -34.93 40.61
C ILE A 347 -9.48 -33.98 40.21
N HIS A 348 -9.64 -32.68 40.42
CA HIS A 348 -8.61 -31.69 40.08
C HIS A 348 -7.31 -31.91 40.86
N LYS A 349 -7.39 -32.36 42.12
CA LYS A 349 -6.20 -32.69 42.92
C LYS A 349 -5.49 -33.93 42.37
N LYS A 350 -6.24 -34.98 41.99
CA LYS A 350 -5.69 -36.24 41.45
C LYS A 350 -5.10 -36.05 40.05
N LEU A 351 -5.69 -35.16 39.24
CA LEU A 351 -5.26 -34.84 37.87
C LEU A 351 -4.33 -33.62 37.78
N ASN A 352 -3.84 -33.10 38.90
CA ASN A 352 -3.00 -31.89 38.90
C ASN A 352 -1.70 -32.07 38.12
N SER A 353 -1.14 -33.28 38.09
CA SER A 353 0.05 -33.62 37.29
C SER A 353 -0.19 -33.53 35.78
N LYS A 354 -1.44 -33.68 35.33
CA LYS A 354 -1.84 -33.66 33.92
C LYS A 354 -2.43 -32.30 33.49
N ARG A 355 -2.38 -31.28 34.35
CA ARG A 355 -2.96 -29.95 34.07
C ARG A 355 -2.06 -29.13 33.15
N ILE A 356 -2.64 -28.55 32.09
CA ILE A 356 -1.90 -27.78 31.07
C ILE A 356 -1.68 -26.33 31.49
N GLU A 357 -2.71 -25.69 32.04
CA GLU A 357 -2.67 -24.28 32.44
C GLU A 357 -3.08 -24.14 33.92
N PRO A 358 -2.37 -23.35 34.75
CA PRO A 358 -2.68 -23.22 36.17
C PRO A 358 -4.11 -22.72 36.45
N ASN A 359 -4.61 -21.83 35.57
CA ASN A 359 -5.88 -21.12 35.73
C ASN A 359 -7.01 -21.64 34.83
N LYS A 360 -6.76 -22.63 33.96
CA LYS A 360 -7.81 -23.23 33.13
C LYS A 360 -7.96 -24.71 33.43
N GLU A 361 -9.19 -25.17 33.44
CA GLU A 361 -9.59 -26.56 33.74
C GLU A 361 -9.26 -27.54 32.58
N TRP A 362 -8.16 -27.33 31.87
CA TRP A 362 -7.72 -28.17 30.74
C TRP A 362 -6.62 -29.13 31.19
N PHE A 363 -6.80 -30.40 30.83
CA PHE A 363 -5.93 -31.52 31.18
C PHE A 363 -5.49 -32.26 29.92
N VAL A 364 -4.28 -32.83 29.92
CA VAL A 364 -3.76 -33.69 28.85
C VAL A 364 -4.10 -35.14 29.17
N SER A 365 -4.84 -35.82 28.29
CA SER A 365 -5.03 -37.27 28.34
C SER A 365 -4.08 -37.96 27.37
N GLU A 366 -3.65 -39.16 27.74
CA GLU A 366 -2.86 -40.07 26.90
C GLU A 366 -3.73 -41.22 26.34
N GLU A 367 -4.99 -41.32 26.79
CA GLU A 367 -5.96 -42.39 26.43
C GLU A 367 -7.30 -41.78 25.96
N ASP A 368 -7.25 -40.70 25.17
CA ASP A 368 -8.43 -40.03 24.61
C ASP A 368 -9.57 -39.72 25.61
N GLY A 369 -9.20 -39.42 26.86
CA GLY A 369 -10.12 -39.09 27.95
C GLY A 369 -10.60 -40.29 28.78
N GLU A 370 -10.31 -41.53 28.40
CA GLU A 370 -10.68 -42.72 29.18
C GLU A 370 -10.02 -42.75 30.57
N ASP A 371 -8.77 -42.30 30.64
CA ASP A 371 -8.02 -42.16 31.90
C ASP A 371 -8.71 -41.20 32.88
N PHE A 372 -9.33 -40.14 32.37
CA PHE A 372 -10.12 -39.20 33.17
C PHE A 372 -11.46 -39.80 33.61
N ILE A 373 -12.12 -40.58 32.76
CA ILE A 373 -13.37 -41.27 33.11
C ILE A 373 -13.13 -42.22 34.28
N LYS A 374 -12.08 -43.06 34.21
CA LYS A 374 -11.69 -43.98 35.29
C LYS A 374 -11.47 -43.24 36.61
N VAL A 375 -10.75 -42.10 36.56
CA VAL A 375 -10.50 -41.26 37.74
C VAL A 375 -11.78 -40.68 38.32
N ILE A 376 -12.69 -40.19 37.47
CA ILE A 376 -13.98 -39.63 37.91
C ILE A 376 -14.83 -40.70 38.59
N GLU A 377 -14.90 -41.90 38.01
CA GLU A 377 -15.67 -43.01 38.58
C GLU A 377 -15.09 -43.51 39.91
N GLU A 378 -13.78 -43.61 40.02
CA GLU A 378 -13.11 -43.94 41.28
C GLU A 378 -13.39 -42.88 42.37
N CYS A 379 -13.25 -41.61 42.03
CA CYS A 379 -13.54 -40.52 42.97
C CYS A 379 -15.02 -40.47 43.35
N LYS A 380 -15.92 -40.82 42.40
CA LYS A 380 -17.36 -40.86 42.66
C LYS A 380 -17.70 -41.94 43.69
N LYS A 381 -17.11 -43.13 43.60
CA LYS A 381 -17.29 -44.20 44.61
C LYS A 381 -16.87 -43.74 46.00
N ILE A 382 -15.76 -43.00 46.11
CA ILE A 382 -15.25 -42.51 47.42
C ILE A 382 -16.15 -41.45 48.07
N VAL A 383 -16.90 -40.68 47.27
CA VAL A 383 -17.68 -39.52 47.75
C VAL A 383 -19.18 -39.84 47.86
N CYS A 384 -19.68 -40.79 47.06
CA CYS A 384 -21.10 -41.11 46.96
C CYS A 384 -21.49 -42.47 47.56
N GLU A 385 -20.52 -43.34 47.89
CA GLU A 385 -20.69 -44.53 48.75
C GLU A 385 -20.05 -44.25 50.12
#